data_AF-B5GCN9-F1
#
_entry.id   AF-B5GCN9-F1
#
_cell.length_a   1.000
_cell.length_b   1.000
_cell.length_c   1.000
_cell.angle_alpha   90.00
_cell.angle_beta   90.00
_cell.angle_gamma   90.00
#
_symmetry.space_group_name_H-M   'P 1'
#
loop_
_entity.id
_entity.type
_entity.pdbx_description
1 polymer ?
#
loop_
_entity_poly.entity_id
_entity_poly.type
_entity_poly.pdbx_seq_one_letter_code
_entity_poly.pdbx_strand_id
1 'polypeptide(L)'
;MTLAHALVVRHVDNPLASSVLVATDGADSSRLSAAAAEFPGVTVLGRDRADGLRAEIQRANAEVNYLAMGLVIAFTAIAVVNTLAMSVSDRSRELALLRLVGATRRQLRAMLRTEALIVLLTAAVLGTAIAYAVLAAFGAGMTGTAAPAVNSWWYAGVLALAAALTLPATLVPGRVALRGRAGEGVGARE
;
A
#
# COMPACT_ATOMS: atom_id res chain seq x y z
N MET A 1 7.05 13.04 -19.70
CA MET A 1 6.86 12.80 -21.14
C MET A 1 6.28 14.06 -21.76
N THR A 2 6.78 14.50 -22.91
CA THR A 2 6.27 15.67 -23.64
C THR A 2 5.54 15.16 -24.88
N LEU A 3 4.24 15.39 -24.97
CA LEU A 3 3.41 14.98 -26.12
C LEU A 3 3.04 16.22 -26.94
N ALA A 4 2.92 16.04 -28.26
CA ALA A 4 2.47 17.11 -29.14
C ALA A 4 1.04 17.52 -28.80
N HIS A 5 0.80 18.83 -28.66
CA HIS A 5 -0.51 19.37 -28.25
C HIS A 5 -1.66 18.88 -29.14
N ALA A 6 -1.46 18.85 -30.47
CA ALA A 6 -2.46 18.40 -31.43
C ALA A 6 -2.93 16.94 -31.21
N LEU A 7 -2.08 16.11 -30.60
CA LEU A 7 -2.36 14.70 -30.32
C LEU A 7 -3.12 14.54 -28.99
N VAL A 8 -2.79 15.38 -28.02
CA VAL A 8 -3.37 15.37 -26.66
C VAL A 8 -4.76 16.01 -26.64
N VAL A 9 -4.99 17.07 -27.42
CA VAL A 9 -6.23 17.88 -27.35
C VAL A 9 -7.51 17.06 -27.56
N ARG A 10 -7.43 15.94 -28.30
CA ARG A 10 -8.58 15.07 -28.58
C ARG A 10 -8.88 14.04 -27.47
N HIS A 11 -8.01 13.94 -26.46
CA HIS A 11 -8.05 12.89 -25.44
C HIS A 11 -8.07 13.45 -24.01
N VAL A 12 -8.30 14.76 -23.84
CA VAL A 12 -8.30 15.40 -22.51
C VAL A 12 -9.52 16.32 -22.37
N ASP A 13 -10.21 16.22 -21.23
CA ASP A 13 -11.41 17.01 -20.93
C ASP A 13 -11.14 18.52 -20.82
N ASN A 14 -9.88 18.89 -20.51
CA ASN A 14 -9.42 20.28 -20.51
C ASN A 14 -8.25 20.44 -21.50
N PRO A 15 -8.47 21.09 -22.66
CA PRO A 15 -7.43 21.29 -23.66
C PRO A 15 -6.44 22.41 -23.30
N LEU A 16 -6.68 23.16 -22.21
CA LEU A 16 -5.80 24.25 -21.79
C LEU A 16 -4.49 23.69 -21.21
N ALA A 17 -3.37 24.00 -21.87
CA ALA A 17 -2.05 23.64 -21.38
C ALA A 17 -1.65 24.55 -20.21
N SER A 18 -1.39 23.96 -19.04
CA SER A 18 -0.90 24.69 -17.86
C SER A 18 0.56 25.15 -17.98
N SER A 19 1.32 24.58 -18.92
CA SER A 19 2.67 25.03 -19.28
C SER A 19 3.00 24.69 -20.73
N VAL A 20 3.73 25.57 -21.42
CA VAL A 20 4.25 25.37 -22.77
C VAL A 20 5.76 25.37 -22.72
N LEU A 21 6.38 24.31 -23.24
CA LEU A 21 7.84 24.18 -23.33
C LEU A 21 8.30 24.66 -24.71
N VAL A 22 9.16 25.67 -24.73
CA VAL A 22 9.72 26.24 -25.95
C VAL A 22 11.22 25.95 -26.00
N ALA A 23 11.68 25.27 -27.05
CA ALA A 23 13.11 25.14 -27.33
C ALA A 23 13.58 26.39 -28.08
N THR A 24 14.71 26.95 -27.68
CA THR A 24 15.31 28.12 -28.32
C THR A 24 16.77 27.81 -28.62
N ASP A 25 17.26 28.28 -29.77
CA ASP A 25 18.62 28.00 -30.25
C ASP A 25 19.66 28.98 -29.64
N GLY A 26 19.37 29.47 -28.43
CA GLY A 26 20.11 30.58 -27.78
C GLY A 26 19.39 31.93 -27.84
N ALA A 27 18.10 31.96 -28.18
CA ALA A 27 17.30 33.17 -28.17
C ALA A 27 16.98 33.66 -26.74
N ASP A 28 17.23 34.95 -26.51
CA ASP A 28 17.05 35.66 -25.25
C ASP A 28 15.66 35.46 -24.64
N SER A 29 15.64 35.09 -23.36
CA SER A 29 14.45 35.11 -22.49
C SER A 29 13.72 36.46 -22.52
N SER A 30 14.40 37.56 -22.87
CA SER A 30 13.84 38.91 -22.99
C SER A 30 12.85 39.07 -24.16
N ARG A 31 13.10 38.41 -25.30
CA ARG A 31 12.17 38.42 -26.45
C ARG A 31 10.91 37.62 -26.16
N LEU A 32 11.07 36.50 -25.46
CA LEU A 32 9.96 35.67 -25.00
C LEU A 32 9.13 36.40 -23.94
N SER A 33 9.76 37.11 -23.00
CA SER A 33 9.01 37.90 -22.01
C SER A 33 8.26 39.08 -22.64
N ALA A 34 8.82 39.69 -23.69
CA ALA A 34 8.14 40.75 -24.43
C ALA A 34 6.91 40.23 -25.20
N ALA A 35 7.02 39.08 -25.85
CA ALA A 35 5.88 38.44 -26.52
C ALA A 35 4.83 37.91 -25.52
N ALA A 36 5.25 37.43 -24.36
CA ALA A 36 4.34 36.97 -23.31
C ALA A 36 3.60 38.11 -22.61
N ALA A 37 4.10 39.34 -22.66
CA ALA A 37 3.45 40.51 -22.07
C ALA A 37 2.09 40.84 -22.73
N GLU A 38 1.86 40.37 -23.97
CA GLU A 38 0.58 40.50 -24.67
C GLU A 38 -0.52 39.61 -24.06
N PHE A 39 -0.13 38.59 -23.28
CA PHE A 39 -1.06 37.63 -22.66
C PHE A 39 -1.09 37.78 -21.13
N PRO A 40 -2.15 38.37 -20.55
CA PRO A 40 -2.26 38.51 -19.10
C PRO A 40 -2.30 37.14 -18.41
N GLY A 41 -1.45 36.95 -17.39
CA GLY A 41 -1.34 35.70 -16.64
C GLY A 41 -0.30 34.71 -17.16
N VAL A 42 0.36 34.98 -18.29
CA VAL A 42 1.45 34.15 -18.83
C VAL A 42 2.78 34.65 -18.26
N THR A 43 3.51 33.76 -17.58
CA THR A 43 4.85 34.06 -17.04
C THR A 43 5.90 33.21 -17.75
N VAL A 44 7.00 33.84 -18.17
CA VAL A 44 8.12 33.14 -18.78
C VAL A 44 9.08 32.72 -17.67
N LEU A 45 9.22 31.41 -17.48
CA LEU A 45 10.13 30.82 -16.50
C LEU A 45 11.37 30.28 -17.20
N GLY A 46 12.54 30.64 -16.69
CA GLY A 46 13.80 29.99 -17.06
C GLY A 46 13.78 28.52 -16.64
N ARG A 47 14.54 27.67 -17.36
CA ARG A 47 14.59 26.21 -17.12
C ARG A 47 14.85 25.88 -15.65
N ASP A 48 15.85 26.51 -15.04
CA ASP A 48 16.24 26.24 -13.65
C ASP A 48 15.13 26.53 -12.64
N ARG A 49 14.36 27.62 -12.85
CA ARG A 49 13.26 27.99 -11.96
C ARG A 49 12.01 27.14 -12.21
N ALA A 50 11.75 26.76 -13.46
CA ALA A 50 10.69 25.81 -13.80
C ALA A 50 10.96 24.42 -13.20
N ASP A 51 12.21 23.95 -13.27
CA ASP A 51 12.62 22.67 -12.69
C ASP A 51 12.59 22.72 -11.16
N GLY A 52 12.97 23.85 -10.54
CA GLY A 52 12.82 24.09 -9.10
C GLY A 52 11.37 24.01 -8.62
N LEU A 53 10.45 24.72 -9.27
CA LEU A 53 9.02 24.68 -8.94
C LEU A 53 8.41 23.30 -9.16
N ARG A 54 8.79 22.61 -10.24
CA ARG A 54 8.35 21.23 -10.49
C ARG A 54 8.85 20.30 -9.40
N ALA A 55 10.11 20.41 -9.00
CA ALA A 55 10.66 19.60 -7.91
C ALA A 55 9.92 19.87 -6.58
N GLU A 56 9.58 21.13 -6.30
CA GLU A 56 8.82 21.51 -5.11
C GLU A 56 7.40 20.94 -5.12
N ILE A 57 6.66 21.10 -6.23
CA ILE A 57 5.33 20.51 -6.40
C ILE A 57 5.39 18.98 -6.27
N GLN A 58 6.40 18.34 -6.88
CA GLN A 58 6.55 16.89 -6.77
C GLN A 58 6.88 16.43 -5.35
N ARG A 59 7.68 17.19 -4.59
CA ARG A 59 7.94 16.90 -3.17
C ARG A 59 6.68 17.05 -2.33
N ALA A 60 5.92 18.13 -2.51
CA ALA A 60 4.66 18.33 -1.79
C ALA A 60 3.65 17.20 -2.08
N ASN A 61 3.50 16.82 -3.35
CA ASN A 61 2.63 15.70 -3.73
C ASN A 61 3.14 14.36 -3.16
N ALA A 62 4.45 14.14 -3.12
CA ALA A 62 5.03 12.93 -2.52
C ALA A 62 4.77 12.87 -1.01
N GLU A 63 4.90 13.98 -0.29
CA GLU A 63 4.60 14.06 1.15
C GLU A 63 3.15 13.71 1.45
N VAL A 64 2.20 14.29 0.70
CA VAL A 64 0.78 13.96 0.82
C VAL A 64 0.52 12.48 0.55
N ASN A 65 1.14 11.92 -0.49
CA ASN A 65 1.01 10.49 -0.81
C ASN A 65 1.60 9.59 0.29
N TYR A 66 2.74 9.95 0.89
CA TYR A 66 3.31 9.18 2.00
C TYR A 66 2.42 9.23 3.25
N LEU A 67 1.84 10.39 3.56
CA LEU A 67 0.87 10.52 4.66
C LEU A 67 -0.37 9.66 4.41
N ALA A 68 -0.94 9.72 3.20
CA ALA A 68 -2.09 8.91 2.83
C ALA A 68 -1.78 7.40 2.91
N MET A 69 -0.63 6.97 2.40
CA MET A 69 -0.16 5.60 2.50
C MET A 69 -0.01 5.15 3.97
N GLY A 70 0.59 5.99 4.81
CA GLY A 70 0.73 5.72 6.24
C GLY A 70 -0.63 5.54 6.93
N LEU A 71 -1.61 6.37 6.58
CA LEU A 71 -2.98 6.27 7.11
C LEU A 71 -3.66 4.96 6.68
N VAL A 72 -3.53 4.56 5.41
CA VAL A 72 -4.06 3.29 4.90
C VAL A 72 -3.45 2.10 5.64
N ILE A 73 -2.13 2.11 5.84
CA ILE A 73 -1.42 1.06 6.59
C ILE A 73 -1.93 1.02 8.04
N ALA A 74 -2.09 2.17 8.69
CA ALA A 74 -2.58 2.25 10.06
C ALA A 74 -4.01 1.70 10.20
N PHE A 75 -4.94 2.11 9.33
CA PHE A 75 -6.31 1.58 9.33
C PHE A 75 -6.34 0.08 9.06
N THR A 76 -5.53 -0.39 8.12
CA THR A 76 -5.42 -1.83 7.81
C THR A 76 -4.92 -2.58 9.05
N ALA A 77 -3.91 -2.07 9.75
CA ALA A 77 -3.41 -2.68 10.97
C ALA A 77 -4.48 -2.75 12.07
N ILE A 78 -5.25 -1.68 12.29
CA ILE A 78 -6.35 -1.65 13.26
C ILE A 78 -7.42 -2.69 12.89
N ALA A 79 -7.82 -2.73 11.61
CA ALA A 79 -8.81 -3.69 11.12
C ALA A 79 -8.34 -5.13 11.36
N VAL A 80 -7.08 -5.43 11.01
CA VAL A 80 -6.47 -6.73 11.29
C VAL A 80 -6.54 -7.03 12.78
N VAL A 81 -6.01 -6.16 13.64
CA VAL A 81 -6.00 -6.36 15.10
C VAL A 81 -7.41 -6.65 15.65
N ASN A 82 -8.43 -5.95 15.17
CA ASN A 82 -9.81 -6.18 15.57
C ASN A 82 -10.29 -7.58 15.18
N THR A 83 -10.04 -8.00 13.93
CA THR A 83 -10.32 -9.36 13.47
C THR A 83 -9.57 -10.41 14.28
N LEU A 84 -8.31 -10.13 14.65
CA LEU A 84 -7.51 -11.03 15.48
C LEU A 84 -8.11 -11.20 16.87
N ALA A 85 -8.50 -10.09 17.50
CA ALA A 85 -9.14 -10.11 18.81
C ALA A 85 -10.42 -10.96 18.79
N MET A 86 -11.24 -10.81 17.75
CA MET A 86 -12.45 -11.62 17.56
C MET A 86 -12.13 -13.10 17.38
N SER A 87 -11.24 -13.43 16.43
CA SER A 87 -10.84 -14.81 16.11
C SER A 87 -10.20 -15.54 17.32
N VAL A 88 -9.41 -14.83 18.13
CA VAL A 88 -8.80 -15.39 19.35
C VAL A 88 -9.87 -15.83 20.36
N SER A 89 -10.93 -15.03 20.53
CA SER A 89 -12.01 -15.33 21.47
C SER A 89 -12.73 -16.63 21.07
N ASP A 90 -13.11 -16.76 19.81
CA ASP A 90 -13.87 -17.92 19.31
C ASP A 90 -13.03 -19.20 19.38
N ARG A 91 -11.77 -19.13 18.92
CA ARG A 91 -10.87 -20.29 18.90
C ARG A 91 -10.43 -20.78 20.27
N SER A 92 -10.36 -19.91 21.25
CA SER A 92 -10.03 -20.32 22.62
C SER A 92 -11.03 -21.35 23.16
N ARG A 93 -12.32 -21.22 22.81
CA ARG A 93 -13.39 -22.14 23.20
C ARG A 93 -13.25 -23.50 22.49
N GLU A 94 -13.00 -23.48 21.18
CA GLU A 94 -12.78 -24.71 20.38
C GLU A 94 -11.55 -25.49 20.88
N LEU A 95 -10.43 -24.81 21.13
CA LEU A 95 -9.20 -25.44 21.65
C LEU A 95 -9.39 -26.01 23.06
N ALA A 96 -10.22 -25.38 23.90
CA ALA A 96 -10.58 -25.92 25.20
C ALA A 96 -11.39 -27.22 25.08
N LEU A 97 -12.36 -27.28 24.16
CA LEU A 97 -13.12 -28.50 23.87
C LEU A 97 -12.22 -29.62 23.34
N LEU A 98 -11.32 -29.34 22.38
CA LEU A 98 -10.37 -30.33 21.87
C LEU A 98 -9.46 -30.90 22.97
N ARG A 99 -9.09 -30.08 23.96
CA ARG A 99 -8.31 -30.55 25.12
C ARG A 99 -9.12 -31.48 26.04
N LEU A 100 -10.42 -31.26 26.19
CA LEU A 100 -11.30 -32.15 26.97
C LEU A 100 -11.45 -33.53 26.32
N VAL A 101 -11.39 -33.60 24.99
CA VAL A 101 -11.39 -34.86 24.23
C VAL A 101 -9.98 -35.50 24.16
N GLY A 102 -8.97 -34.90 24.80
CA GLY A 102 -7.64 -35.50 24.96
C GLY A 102 -6.56 -35.03 23.99
N ALA A 103 -6.81 -33.97 23.21
CA ALA A 103 -5.80 -33.45 22.27
C ALA A 103 -4.56 -32.89 23.00
N THR A 104 -3.37 -33.25 22.51
CA THR A 104 -2.09 -32.86 23.13
C THR A 104 -1.65 -31.46 22.71
N ARG A 105 -0.89 -30.77 23.57
CA ARG A 105 -0.35 -29.42 23.29
C ARG A 105 0.49 -29.36 22.01
N ARG A 106 1.13 -30.46 21.62
CA ARG A 106 1.96 -30.55 20.40
C ARG A 106 1.09 -30.62 19.15
N GLN A 107 -0.01 -31.39 19.18
CA GLN A 107 -0.99 -31.46 18.09
C GLN A 107 -1.64 -30.09 17.83
N LEU A 108 -2.07 -29.42 18.91
CA LEU A 108 -2.65 -28.06 18.80
C LEU A 108 -1.66 -27.06 18.18
N ARG A 109 -0.40 -27.06 18.63
CA ARG A 109 0.62 -26.15 18.09
C ARG A 109 0.98 -26.45 16.62
N ALA A 110 1.01 -27.72 16.23
CA ALA A 110 1.27 -28.10 14.84
C ALA A 110 0.13 -27.62 13.92
N MET A 111 -1.13 -27.85 14.32
CA MET A 111 -2.32 -27.41 13.60
C MET A 111 -2.36 -25.88 13.42
N LEU A 112 -2.09 -25.12 14.49
CA LEU A 112 -2.08 -23.66 14.43
C LEU A 112 -0.96 -23.13 13.51
N ARG A 113 0.19 -23.81 13.45
CA ARG A 113 1.28 -23.41 12.53
C ARG A 113 0.92 -23.66 11.07
N THR A 114 0.33 -24.82 10.77
CA THR A 114 -0.08 -25.14 9.40
C THR A 114 -1.15 -24.16 8.92
N GLU A 115 -2.07 -23.79 9.79
CA GLU A 115 -3.08 -22.80 9.44
C GLU A 115 -2.51 -21.40 9.23
N ALA A 116 -1.63 -20.94 10.13
CA ALA A 116 -0.94 -19.66 9.98
C ALA A 116 -0.19 -19.59 8.64
N LEU A 117 0.46 -20.70 8.26
CA LEU A 117 1.18 -20.82 7.00
C LEU A 117 0.23 -20.72 5.80
N ILE A 118 -0.90 -21.44 5.82
CA ILE A 118 -1.89 -21.39 4.74
C ILE A 118 -2.47 -19.98 4.60
N VAL A 119 -2.82 -19.32 5.69
CA VAL A 119 -3.34 -17.94 5.68
C VAL A 119 -2.30 -16.97 5.15
N LEU A 120 -1.05 -17.07 5.60
CA LEU A 120 0.03 -16.19 5.14
C LEU A 120 0.32 -16.39 3.65
N LEU A 121 0.40 -17.63 3.17
CA LEU A 121 0.65 -17.94 1.76
C LEU A 121 -0.49 -17.47 0.87
N THR A 122 -1.74 -17.73 1.26
CA THR A 122 -2.91 -17.29 0.48
C THR A 122 -2.99 -15.76 0.43
N ALA A 123 -2.78 -15.08 1.56
CA ALA A 123 -2.73 -13.61 1.61
C ALA A 123 -1.58 -13.04 0.75
N ALA A 124 -0.38 -13.63 0.81
CA ALA A 124 0.76 -13.20 0.01
C ALA A 124 0.50 -13.38 -1.48
N VAL A 125 -0.03 -14.52 -1.91
CA VAL A 125 -0.33 -14.80 -3.31
C VAL A 125 -1.41 -13.86 -3.84
N LEU A 126 -2.55 -13.74 -3.13
CA LEU A 126 -3.65 -12.89 -3.55
C LEU A 126 -3.26 -11.41 -3.55
N GLY A 127 -2.61 -10.94 -2.48
CA GLY A 127 -2.15 -9.56 -2.38
C GLY A 127 -1.16 -9.20 -3.48
N THR A 128 -0.22 -10.10 -3.77
CA THR A 128 0.76 -9.90 -4.86
C THR A 128 0.09 -9.90 -6.23
N ALA A 129 -0.87 -10.81 -6.47
CA ALA A 129 -1.60 -10.87 -7.74
C ALA A 129 -2.40 -9.58 -8.00
N ILE A 130 -3.12 -9.09 -6.98
CA ILE A 130 -3.89 -7.84 -7.07
C ILE A 130 -2.96 -6.65 -7.29
N ALA A 131 -1.89 -6.53 -6.50
CA ALA A 131 -0.93 -5.42 -6.63
C ALA A 131 -0.26 -5.42 -8.01
N TYR A 132 0.14 -6.60 -8.49
CA TYR A 132 0.75 -6.74 -9.81
C TYR A 132 -0.21 -6.35 -10.93
N ALA A 133 -1.48 -6.79 -10.87
CA ALA A 133 -2.49 -6.45 -11.87
C ALA A 133 -2.72 -4.94 -11.97
N VAL A 134 -2.87 -4.26 -10.83
CA VAL A 134 -3.05 -2.80 -10.77
C VAL A 134 -1.81 -2.08 -11.32
N LEU A 135 -0.63 -2.51 -10.91
CA LEU A 135 0.62 -1.87 -11.29
C LEU A 135 0.97 -2.10 -12.77
N ALA A 136 0.67 -3.28 -13.31
CA ALA A 136 0.82 -3.60 -14.72
C ALA A 136 -0.14 -2.77 -15.59
N ALA A 137 -1.41 -2.62 -15.17
CA ALA A 137 -2.38 -1.77 -15.87
C ALA A 137 -1.93 -0.30 -15.87
N PHE A 138 -1.46 0.20 -14.74
CA PHE A 138 -0.94 1.56 -14.62
C PHE A 138 0.34 1.77 -15.44
N GLY A 139 1.27 0.81 -15.40
CA GLY A 139 2.50 0.83 -16.19
C GLY A 139 2.22 0.82 -17.70
N ALA A 140 1.30 -0.02 -18.15
CA ALA A 140 0.89 -0.06 -19.54
C ALA A 140 0.34 1.30 -20.02
N GLY A 141 -0.45 1.98 -19.18
CA GLY A 141 -0.99 3.31 -19.49
C GLY A 141 0.05 4.44 -19.47
N MET A 142 1.02 4.40 -18.54
CA MET A 142 1.98 5.50 -18.37
C MET A 142 3.28 5.36 -19.16
N THR A 143 3.84 4.14 -19.22
CA THR A 143 5.17 3.89 -19.79
C THR A 143 5.11 3.01 -21.04
N GLY A 144 3.93 2.53 -21.43
CA GLY A 144 3.76 1.60 -22.55
C GLY A 144 4.32 0.20 -22.27
N THR A 145 4.75 -0.07 -21.03
CA THR A 145 5.27 -1.38 -20.62
C THR A 145 4.46 -1.90 -19.45
N ALA A 146 3.98 -3.14 -19.57
CA ALA A 146 3.18 -3.79 -18.54
C ALA A 146 4.04 -4.46 -17.45
N ALA A 147 5.37 -4.27 -17.45
CA ALA A 147 6.30 -4.90 -16.53
C ALA A 147 6.69 -3.90 -15.42
N PRO A 148 6.15 -4.02 -14.20
CA PRO A 148 6.51 -3.11 -13.14
C PRO A 148 7.91 -3.38 -12.60
N ALA A 149 8.70 -2.32 -12.43
CA ALA A 149 9.95 -2.40 -11.68
C ALA A 149 9.64 -2.45 -10.19
N VAL A 150 9.59 -3.65 -9.62
CA VAL A 150 9.39 -3.86 -8.18
C VAL A 150 10.75 -3.96 -7.49
N ASN A 151 11.01 -3.11 -6.50
CA ASN A 151 12.20 -3.24 -5.66
C ASN A 151 12.03 -4.40 -4.67
N SER A 152 12.86 -5.44 -4.80
CA SER A 152 12.79 -6.65 -3.99
C SER A 152 12.90 -6.41 -2.48
N TRP A 153 13.65 -5.39 -2.05
CA TRP A 153 13.83 -5.07 -0.62
C TRP A 153 12.53 -4.56 0.02
N TRP A 154 11.85 -3.63 -0.65
CA TRP A 154 10.58 -3.09 -0.17
C TRP A 154 9.48 -4.15 -0.16
N TYR A 155 9.43 -4.99 -1.20
CA TYR A 155 8.50 -6.10 -1.24
C TYR A 155 8.75 -7.11 -0.11
N ALA A 156 10.02 -7.44 0.18
CA ALA A 156 10.38 -8.27 1.33
C ALA A 156 9.93 -7.64 2.66
N GLY A 157 10.05 -6.31 2.80
CA GLY A 157 9.52 -5.58 3.95
C GLY A 157 8.00 -5.72 4.13
N VAL A 158 7.23 -5.64 3.05
CA VAL A 158 5.77 -5.84 3.07
C VAL A 158 5.42 -7.28 3.46
N LEU A 159 6.09 -8.28 2.89
CA LEU A 159 5.88 -9.67 3.26
C LEU A 159 6.25 -9.93 4.72
N ALA A 160 7.32 -9.33 5.22
CA ALA A 160 7.72 -9.43 6.61
C ALA A 160 6.70 -8.80 7.55
N LEU A 161 6.13 -7.64 7.19
CA LEU A 161 5.06 -7.00 7.96
C LEU A 161 3.79 -7.86 7.97
N ALA A 162 3.39 -8.40 6.83
CA ALA A 162 2.26 -9.31 6.74
C ALA A 162 2.46 -10.55 7.63
N ALA A 163 3.63 -11.19 7.56
CA ALA A 163 3.98 -12.30 8.44
C ALA A 163 3.98 -11.90 9.92
N ALA A 164 4.49 -10.71 10.24
CA ALA A 164 4.50 -10.17 11.60
C ALA A 164 3.09 -9.90 12.15
N LEU A 165 2.09 -9.64 11.30
CA LEU A 165 0.70 -9.50 11.71
C LEU A 165 -0.03 -10.86 11.79
N THR A 166 0.21 -11.76 10.83
CA THR A 166 -0.44 -13.09 10.75
C THR A 166 0.11 -14.09 11.76
N LEU A 167 1.39 -14.07 12.11
CA LEU A 167 1.93 -15.04 13.08
C LEU A 167 1.36 -14.82 14.50
N PRO A 168 1.29 -13.60 15.05
CA PRO A 168 0.64 -13.36 16.34
C PRO A 168 -0.84 -13.72 16.30
N ALA A 169 -1.56 -13.38 15.22
CA ALA A 169 -2.96 -13.74 15.00
C ALA A 169 -3.27 -15.20 15.36
N THR A 170 -2.47 -16.11 14.80
CA THR A 170 -2.73 -17.54 14.93
C THR A 170 -2.10 -18.14 16.18
N LEU A 171 -1.01 -17.55 16.71
CA LEU A 171 -0.28 -18.11 17.86
C LEU A 171 -0.76 -17.59 19.22
N VAL A 172 -1.36 -16.39 19.28
CA VAL A 172 -1.93 -15.82 20.52
C VAL A 172 -3.03 -16.70 21.13
N PRO A 173 -4.04 -17.21 20.39
CA PRO A 173 -5.07 -18.09 20.96
C PRO A 173 -4.46 -19.37 21.52
N GLY A 174 -3.49 -19.94 20.80
CA GLY A 174 -2.75 -21.12 21.26
C GLY A 174 -1.98 -20.88 22.56
N ARG A 175 -1.48 -19.68 22.82
CA ARG A 175 -0.81 -19.35 24.10
C ARG A 175 -1.80 -19.05 25.22
N VAL A 176 -2.89 -18.33 24.94
CA VAL A 176 -3.92 -17.98 25.92
C VAL A 176 -4.66 -19.24 26.39
N ALA A 177 -5.07 -20.12 25.47
CA ALA A 177 -5.74 -21.38 25.80
C ALA A 177 -4.84 -22.38 26.54
N LEU A 178 -3.51 -22.27 26.40
CA LEU A 178 -2.54 -23.07 27.16
C LEU A 178 -2.20 -22.49 28.53
N ARG A 179 -2.47 -21.21 28.77
CA ARG A 179 -2.26 -20.51 30.04
C ARG A 179 -3.50 -20.51 30.95
N GLY A 180 -4.70 -20.60 30.39
CA GLY A 180 -5.92 -20.79 31.17
C GLY A 180 -5.85 -22.09 31.99
N ARG A 181 -5.86 -21.97 33.32
CA ARG A 181 -6.01 -23.12 34.22
C ARG A 181 -7.34 -23.79 33.91
N ALA A 182 -7.30 -25.07 33.54
CA ALA A 182 -8.48 -25.91 33.51
C ALA A 182 -8.95 -26.07 34.97
N GLY A 183 -9.91 -25.26 35.41
CA GLY A 183 -10.43 -25.33 36.78
C GLY A 183 -11.41 -24.24 37.19
N GLU A 184 -11.34 -23.02 36.65
CA GLU A 184 -12.11 -21.89 37.23
C GLU A 184 -13.48 -21.64 36.57
N GLY A 185 -13.81 -22.32 35.47
CA GLY A 185 -15.02 -22.02 34.68
C GLY A 185 -16.26 -22.86 34.99
N VAL A 186 -16.16 -23.94 35.78
CA VAL A 186 -17.27 -24.89 35.96
C VAL A 186 -18.01 -24.71 37.30
N GLY A 187 -17.49 -23.90 38.23
CA GLY A 187 -18.05 -23.78 39.59
C GLY A 187 -18.81 -22.49 39.94
N ALA A 188 -18.98 -21.53 39.02
CA ALA A 188 -19.47 -20.19 39.36
C ALA A 188 -20.91 -19.88 38.90
N ARG A 189 -21.69 -20.90 38.53
CA ARG A 189 -23.11 -20.74 38.20
C ARG A 189 -23.94 -21.90 38.75
N GLU A 190 -24.02 -21.96 40.07
CA GLU A 190 -25.23 -22.35 40.78
C GLU A 190 -25.70 -21.16 41.61
#